data_AF-A0A662VI88-F1
#
_entry.id   AF-A0A662VI88-F1
#
_cell.length_a   1.000
_cell.length_b   1.000
_cell.length_c   1.000
_cell.angle_alpha   90.00
_cell.angle_beta   90.00
_cell.angle_gamma   90.00
#
_symmetry.space_group_name_H-M   'P 1'
#
loop_
_entity.id
_entity.type
_entity.pdbx_description
1 polymer ?
#
loop_
_entity_poly.entity_id
_entity_poly.type
_entity_poly.pdbx_seq_one_letter_code
_entity_poly.pdbx_strand_id
1 'polypeptide(L)' 'GKVFPLRTSGSTILSSTIRANALLVVSEEKEGYEEGEEVEVVLLRDVTEVIK' A
#
# COMPACT_ATOMS: atom_id res chain seq x y z
N GLY A 1 12.36 1.45 -0.08
CA GLY A 1 11.69 2.71 -0.44
C GLY A 1 10.74 3.11 0.68
N LYS A 2 10.17 4.32 0.66
CA LYS A 2 9.11 4.70 1.62
C LYS A 2 7.74 4.34 1.03
N VAL A 3 6.83 3.86 1.87
CA VAL A 3 5.44 3.56 1.50
C VAL A 3 4.51 4.41 2.34
N PHE A 4 3.41 4.84 1.74
CA PHE A 4 2.39 5.65 2.41
C PHE A 4 1.02 5.06 2.09
N PRO A 5 0.13 4.94 3.09
CA PRO A 5 -1.22 4.42 2.85
C PRO A 5 -2.01 5.41 1.99
N LEU A 6 -2.52 4.96 0.85
CA LEU A 6 -3.46 5.75 0.05
C LEU A 6 -4.86 5.76 0.66
N ARG A 7 -5.24 4.66 1.36
CA ARG A 7 -6.52 4.48 2.05
C ARG A 7 -6.50 3.19 2.88
N THR A 8 -7.08 3.20 4.09
CA THR A 8 -7.21 2.03 4.99
C THR A 8 -8.56 1.33 4.89
N SER A 9 -9.59 2.01 4.37
CA SER A 9 -10.95 1.46 4.20
C SER A 9 -11.71 2.12 3.04
N GLY A 10 -12.51 1.31 2.31
CA GLY A 10 -13.27 1.75 1.14
C GLY A 10 -12.96 0.96 -0.13
N SER A 11 -13.23 -0.35 -0.13
CA SER A 11 -13.08 -1.24 -1.29
C SER A 11 -13.92 -0.82 -2.50
N THR A 12 -14.93 0.02 -2.30
CA THR A 12 -15.80 0.60 -3.33
C THR A 12 -15.19 1.79 -4.08
N ILE A 13 -14.04 2.32 -3.65
CA ILE A 13 -13.40 3.46 -4.30
C ILE A 13 -12.28 2.94 -5.22
N LEU A 14 -12.63 2.74 -6.50
CA LEU A 14 -11.70 2.25 -7.52
C LEU A 14 -10.45 3.13 -7.69
N SER A 15 -10.53 4.42 -7.36
CA SER A 15 -9.41 5.35 -7.53
C SER A 15 -8.23 5.09 -6.60
N SER A 16 -8.41 4.46 -5.43
CA SER A 16 -7.28 4.02 -4.59
C SER A 16 -6.60 2.79 -5.16
N THR A 17 -7.37 1.84 -5.70
CA THR A 17 -6.83 0.63 -6.34
C THR A 17 -6.04 0.97 -7.60
N ILE A 18 -6.55 1.88 -8.45
CA ILE A 18 -5.86 2.27 -9.69
C ILE A 18 -4.57 3.04 -9.40
N ARG A 19 -4.56 3.94 -8.39
CA ARG A 19 -3.39 4.78 -8.08
C ARG A 19 -2.34 4.09 -7.22
N ALA A 20 -2.69 3.02 -6.50
CA ALA A 20 -1.73 2.29 -5.68
C ALA A 20 -0.60 1.70 -6.53
N ASN A 21 0.64 1.87 -6.06
CA ASN A 21 1.82 1.21 -6.63
C ASN A 21 2.08 -0.15 -5.98
N ALA A 22 1.61 -0.34 -4.76
CA ALA A 22 1.82 -1.55 -3.97
C ALA A 22 0.62 -1.81 -3.06
N LEU A 23 0.48 -3.06 -2.61
CA LEU A 23 -0.51 -3.50 -1.65
C LEU A 23 0.21 -3.96 -0.36
N LEU A 24 -0.19 -3.39 0.78
CA LEU A 24 0.20 -3.88 2.09
C LEU A 24 -0.92 -4.80 2.60
N VAL A 25 -0.57 -6.06 2.90
CA VAL A 25 -1.49 -7.02 3.50
C VAL A 25 -1.27 -7.01 5.00
N VAL A 26 -2.27 -6.58 5.76
CA VAL A 26 -2.26 -6.60 7.22
C VAL A 26 -2.93 -7.88 7.68
N SER A 27 -2.30 -8.62 8.59
CA SER A 27 -2.90 -9.83 9.16
C SER A 27 -4.12 -9.48 10.01
N GLU A 28 -5.11 -10.36 10.07
CA GLU A 28 -6.34 -10.12 10.85
C GLU A 28 -6.06 -10.01 12.36
N GLU A 29 -5.03 -10.69 12.88
CA GLU A 29 -4.60 -10.55 14.27
C GLU A 29 -3.83 -9.26 14.58
N LYS A 30 -3.56 -8.42 13.57
CA LYS A 30 -2.89 -7.13 13.73
C LYS A 30 -3.85 -5.98 13.45
N GLU A 31 -3.82 -4.98 14.31
CA GLU A 31 -4.55 -3.73 14.08
C GLU A 31 -3.94 -2.93 12.91
N GLY A 32 -2.62 -2.96 12.76
CA GLY A 32 -1.90 -2.23 11.73
C GLY A 32 -0.41 -2.23 11.96
N TYR A 33 0.26 -1.25 11.38
CA TYR A 33 1.69 -0.96 11.54
C TYR A 33 1.85 0.52 11.91
N GLU A 34 2.78 0.81 12.80
CA GLU A 34 3.16 2.16 13.20
C GLU A 34 4.08 2.83 12.18
N GLU A 35 4.20 4.15 12.25
CA GLU A 35 5.13 4.89 11.41
C GLU A 35 6.58 4.46 11.67
N GLY A 36 7.31 4.17 10.60
CA GLY A 36 8.72 3.78 10.66
C GLY A 36 8.93 2.27 10.84
N GLU A 37 7.86 1.49 11.03
CA GLU A 37 7.97 0.03 10.95
C GLU A 37 8.32 -0.42 9.53
N GLU A 38 9.16 -1.44 9.45
CA GLU A 38 9.44 -2.11 8.18
C GLU A 38 8.30 -3.07 7.83
N VAL A 39 7.84 -2.97 6.58
CA VAL A 39 6.72 -3.76 6.08
C VAL A 39 7.05 -4.37 4.73
N GLU A 40 6.45 -5.53 4.47
CA GLU A 40 6.48 -6.17 3.16
C GLU A 40 5.24 -5.78 2.35
N VAL A 41 5.44 -5.47 1.08
CA VAL A 41 4.37 -5.07 0.17
C VAL A 41 4.45 -5.84 -1.14
N VAL A 42 3.29 -6.11 -1.72
CA VAL A 42 3.18 -6.67 -3.08
C VAL A 42 3.18 -5.50 -4.05
N LEU A 43 4.23 -5.38 -4.87
CA LEU A 43 4.26 -4.39 -5.95
C LEU A 43 3.21 -4.76 -7.02
N LEU A 44 2.39 -3.79 -7.41
CA LEU A 44 1.35 -3.98 -8.42
C LEU A 44 1.85 -3.67 -9.84
N ARG A 45 2.99 -2.98 -9.94
CA ARG A 45 3.65 -2.55 -11.18
C ARG A 45 5.16 -2.51 -10.94
N ASP A 46 5.94 -2.52 -12.01
CA ASP A 46 7.38 -2.36 -11.91
C ASP A 46 7.76 -0.99 -11.34
N VAL A 47 8.75 -0.98 -10.45
CA VAL A 47 9.24 0.23 -9.76
C VAL A 47 9.87 1.27 -10.70
N THR A 48 10.15 0.88 -11.94
CA THR A 48 10.71 1.75 -12.99
C THR A 48 9.72 2.82 -13.48
N GLU A 49 8.42 2.67 -13.23
CA GLU A 49 7.39 3.61 -13.71
C GLU A 49 7.05 4.75 -12.72
N VAL A 50 7.64 4.76 -11.53
CA VAL A 50 7.23 5.67 -10.43
C VAL A 50 8.06 6.97 -10.35
N ILE A 51 9.00 7.20 -11.26
CA ILE A 51 9.78 8.45 -11.29
C ILE A 51 9.32 9.32 -12.46
N LYS A 52 8.45 10.30 -12.19
CA LYS A 52 8.25 11.48 -13.02
C LYS A 52 8.04 12.71 -12.16
#